data_AF-A0A2S8X8K7-F1
#
_entry.id   AF-A0A2S8X8K7-F1
#
_cell.length_a   1.000
_cell.length_b   1.000
_cell.length_c   1.000
_cell.angle_alpha   90.00
_cell.angle_beta   90.00
_cell.angle_gamma   90.00
#
_symmetry.space_group_name_H-M   'P 1'
#
loop_
_entity.id
_entity.type
_entity.pdbx_description
1 polymer ?
#
loop_
_entity_poly.entity_id
_entity_poly.type
_entity_poly.pdbx_seq_one_letter_code
_entity_poly.pdbx_strand_id
1 'polypeptide(L)'
;MFKWKKRYISVIVAILLMVGAGLYIVDQSDFDMEEQTVEIQSPQGKLTGTLTLPRNHKGKLGLVLFIHGDGPIDSTHGEGYKPLWERLASIGYASLSLDKRGIGGSEGNWLDQSMDDRVMEAQQAIAWAKEQSIIDDSKIGVWGASQAGWVIPKLAGKEHLAFSILVSPAINWLEQGEYNTRSQMAKDGHSTEEIQNQVDYENQIKEILKQHGTYEEYTKIARKDDLISKERWNFIRKNFASDATADLHHFKTPVLLLLGEDDVNVDIVNTEQAYRKGIQPSSLLHVKIFSNTEHSMLPTSIAGSEWKQALRFLFAPRSITVDGYMDEIEHMLTISPL
;
A
#
# COMPACT_ATOMS: atom_id res chain seq x y z
N MET A 1 30.98 -49.71 13.46
CA MET A 1 31.75 -48.46 13.22
C MET A 1 31.27 -47.63 12.02
N PHE A 2 30.93 -48.24 10.88
CA PHE A 2 30.58 -47.51 9.64
C PHE A 2 29.26 -46.69 9.68
N LYS A 3 28.21 -47.17 10.37
CA LYS A 3 26.91 -46.47 10.48
C LYS A 3 26.99 -45.17 11.31
N TRP A 4 27.88 -45.13 12.30
CA TRP A 4 28.09 -43.95 13.14
C TRP A 4 28.79 -42.83 12.35
N LYS A 5 29.84 -43.15 11.59
CA LYS A 5 30.52 -42.18 10.71
C LYS A 5 29.58 -41.55 9.67
N LYS A 6 28.69 -42.34 9.04
CA LYS A 6 27.68 -41.81 8.11
C LYS A 6 26.70 -40.85 8.79
N ARG A 7 26.22 -41.17 9.99
CA ARG A 7 25.34 -40.28 10.77
C ARG A 7 26.04 -38.97 11.16
N TYR A 8 27.31 -39.03 11.58
CA TYR A 8 28.10 -37.83 11.87
C TYR A 8 28.28 -36.94 10.64
N ILE A 9 28.60 -37.52 9.47
CA ILE A 9 28.71 -36.76 8.21
C ILE A 9 27.38 -36.11 7.85
N SER A 10 26.26 -36.84 7.95
CA SER A 10 24.93 -36.28 7.68
C SER A 10 24.57 -35.13 8.62
N VAL A 11 24.91 -35.22 9.90
CA VAL A 11 24.69 -34.13 10.88
C VAL A 11 25.56 -32.91 10.54
N ILE A 12 26.84 -33.12 10.20
CA ILE A 12 27.73 -32.01 9.80
C ILE A 12 27.23 -31.32 8.54
N VAL A 13 26.82 -32.09 7.52
CA VAL A 13 26.24 -31.54 6.29
C VAL A 13 24.96 -30.75 6.59
N ALA A 14 24.07 -31.28 7.44
CA ALA A 14 22.87 -30.55 7.84
C ALA A 14 23.20 -29.24 8.57
N ILE A 15 24.18 -29.24 9.49
CA ILE A 15 24.63 -28.03 10.18
C ILE A 15 25.20 -27.02 9.19
N LEU A 16 26.06 -27.45 8.27
CA LEU A 16 26.66 -26.56 7.26
C LEU A 16 25.60 -25.95 6.34
N LEU A 17 24.59 -26.73 5.94
CA LEU A 17 23.46 -26.22 5.16
C LEU A 17 22.63 -25.20 5.94
N MET A 18 22.36 -25.45 7.22
CA MET A 18 21.64 -24.50 8.08
C MET A 18 22.43 -23.20 8.29
N VAL A 19 23.74 -23.29 8.53
CA VAL A 19 24.62 -22.12 8.66
C VAL A 19 24.69 -21.36 7.33
N GLY A 20 24.86 -22.06 6.21
CA GLY A 20 24.87 -21.46 4.88
C GLY A 20 23.57 -20.74 4.55
N ALA A 21 22.42 -21.36 4.84
CA ALA A 21 21.11 -20.74 4.68
C ALA A 21 20.94 -19.53 5.60
N GLY A 22 21.39 -19.60 6.86
CA GLY A 22 21.35 -18.49 7.79
C GLY A 22 22.18 -17.29 7.32
N LEU A 23 23.43 -17.53 6.89
CA LEU A 23 24.29 -16.48 6.32
C LEU A 23 23.68 -15.86 5.05
N TYR A 24 23.09 -16.69 4.19
CA TYR A 24 22.40 -16.22 3.00
C TYR A 24 21.19 -15.34 3.33
N ILE A 25 20.36 -15.72 4.32
CA ILE A 25 19.21 -14.90 4.74
C ILE A 25 19.67 -13.55 5.31
N VAL A 26 20.73 -13.54 6.12
CA VAL A 26 21.31 -12.30 6.67
C VAL A 26 21.79 -11.40 5.54
N ASP A 27 22.51 -11.95 4.55
CA ASP A 27 22.96 -11.21 3.37
C ASP A 27 21.77 -10.67 2.54
N GLN A 28 20.73 -11.47 2.35
CA GLN A 28 19.53 -11.02 1.64
C GLN A 28 18.75 -9.91 2.36
N SER A 29 18.86 -9.85 3.69
CA SER A 29 18.20 -8.84 4.53
C SER A 29 19.05 -7.60 4.78
N ASP A 30 20.31 -7.58 4.32
CA ASP A 30 21.15 -6.37 4.32
C ASP A 30 20.78 -5.50 3.11
N PHE A 31 19.91 -4.52 3.34
CA PHE A 31 19.51 -3.54 2.32
C PHE A 31 20.49 -2.37 2.28
N ASP A 32 20.87 -1.93 1.07
CA ASP A 32 21.81 -0.82 0.83
C ASP A 32 21.16 0.55 1.03
N MET A 33 20.71 0.77 2.27
CA MET A 33 20.09 2.00 2.75
C MET A 33 20.35 2.18 4.24
N GLU A 34 20.05 3.36 4.77
CA GLU A 34 20.00 3.66 6.20
C GLU A 34 18.55 3.91 6.59
N GLU A 35 18.11 3.28 7.68
CA GLU A 35 16.78 3.49 8.25
C GLU A 35 16.89 4.35 9.51
N GLN A 36 16.05 5.37 9.61
CA GLN A 36 15.97 6.26 10.77
C GLN A 36 14.53 6.31 11.26
N THR A 37 14.32 6.01 12.55
CA THR A 37 13.03 6.30 13.19
C THR A 37 12.85 7.80 13.31
N VAL A 38 11.69 8.29 12.92
CA VAL A 38 11.33 9.71 13.00
C VAL A 38 10.09 9.92 13.87
N GLU A 39 10.04 11.06 14.54
CA GLU A 39 8.86 11.54 15.23
C GLU A 39 8.45 12.90 14.65
N ILE A 40 7.21 13.01 14.21
CA ILE A 40 6.63 14.23 13.65
C ILE A 40 5.59 14.75 14.62
N GLN A 41 5.84 15.92 15.18
CA GLN A 41 4.85 16.60 16.03
C GLN A 41 3.80 17.25 15.14
N SER A 42 2.53 16.85 15.31
CA SER A 42 1.41 17.43 14.58
C SER A 42 0.36 18.00 15.54
N PRO A 43 -0.49 18.94 15.09
CA PRO A 43 -1.59 19.45 15.91
C PRO A 43 -2.55 18.38 16.44
N GLN A 44 -2.66 17.24 15.75
CA GLN A 44 -3.54 16.11 16.08
C GLN A 44 -2.84 15.03 16.92
N GLY A 45 -1.61 15.29 17.36
CA GLY A 45 -0.80 14.36 18.14
C GLY A 45 0.42 13.86 17.38
N LYS A 46 1.32 13.20 18.10
CA LYS A 46 2.58 12.70 17.54
C LYS A 46 2.34 11.62 16.48
N LEU A 47 3.10 11.67 15.40
CA LEU A 47 3.24 10.60 14.42
C LEU A 47 4.65 10.01 14.52
N THR A 48 4.76 8.69 14.43
CA THR A 48 6.04 7.98 14.32
C THR A 48 6.17 7.42 12.91
N GLY A 49 7.40 7.14 12.49
CA GLY A 49 7.63 6.50 11.21
C GLY A 49 9.08 6.17 10.95
N THR A 50 9.35 5.83 9.70
CA THR A 50 10.67 5.47 9.20
C THR A 50 11.02 6.37 8.02
N LEU A 51 12.18 7.04 8.12
CA LEU A 51 12.85 7.73 7.03
C LEU A 51 14.00 6.84 6.55
N THR A 52 14.00 6.48 5.27
CA THR A 52 15.12 5.76 4.65
C THR A 52 15.94 6.68 3.76
N LEU A 53 17.26 6.54 3.85
CA LEU A 53 18.23 7.34 3.10
C LEU A 53 19.23 6.44 2.37
N PRO A 54 19.79 6.87 1.22
CA PRO A 54 20.91 6.17 0.61
C PRO A 54 22.16 6.29 1.50
N ARG A 55 22.90 5.19 1.72
CA ARG A 55 24.13 5.18 2.55
C ARG A 55 25.20 6.18 2.09
N ASN A 56 25.27 6.45 0.78
CA ASN A 56 26.33 7.26 0.17
C ASN A 56 25.78 8.37 -0.75
N HIS A 57 24.81 9.16 -0.26
CA HIS A 57 24.24 10.24 -1.07
C HIS A 57 25.19 11.43 -1.24
N LYS A 58 25.04 12.15 -2.37
CA LYS A 58 25.71 13.43 -2.63
C LYS A 58 24.67 14.49 -2.94
N GLY A 59 24.68 15.58 -2.18
CA GLY A 59 23.70 16.66 -2.34
C GLY A 59 22.33 16.29 -1.78
N LYS A 60 21.32 17.04 -2.21
CA LYS A 60 19.92 16.87 -1.78
C LYS A 60 19.26 15.69 -2.50
N LEU A 61 18.34 15.04 -1.80
CA LEU A 61 17.59 13.87 -2.24
C LEU A 61 16.17 14.26 -2.66
N GLY A 62 15.61 13.55 -3.65
CA GLY A 62 14.16 13.51 -3.79
C GLY A 62 13.51 12.76 -2.62
N LEU A 63 12.20 12.87 -2.46
CA LEU A 63 11.49 12.13 -1.41
C LEU A 63 10.22 11.50 -1.93
N VAL A 64 10.00 10.24 -1.58
CA VAL A 64 8.74 9.53 -1.79
C VAL A 64 8.05 9.35 -0.44
N LEU A 65 6.90 10.01 -0.26
CA LEU A 65 6.04 9.79 0.91
C LEU A 65 5.10 8.60 0.64
N PHE A 66 5.12 7.61 1.52
CA PHE A 66 4.28 6.42 1.46
C PHE A 66 2.94 6.67 2.17
N ILE A 67 1.84 6.49 1.43
CA ILE A 67 0.47 6.61 1.93
C ILE A 67 -0.18 5.22 1.88
N HIS A 68 -0.38 4.63 3.06
CA HIS A 68 -0.84 3.25 3.19
C HIS A 68 -2.31 3.04 2.78
N GLY A 69 -2.65 1.78 2.51
CA GLY A 69 -4.02 1.31 2.33
C GLY A 69 -4.87 1.31 3.62
N ASP A 70 -5.96 0.55 3.60
CA ASP A 70 -6.81 0.32 4.77
C ASP A 70 -6.12 -0.62 5.78
N GLY A 71 -6.44 -0.46 7.06
CA GLY A 71 -5.95 -1.35 8.12
C GLY A 71 -4.85 -0.75 9.03
N PRO A 72 -4.49 -1.51 10.08
CA PRO A 72 -3.51 -1.12 11.10
C PRO A 72 -2.07 -1.35 10.62
N ILE A 73 -1.62 -0.49 9.70
CA ILE A 73 -0.32 -0.64 9.03
C ILE A 73 0.77 0.15 9.78
N ASP A 74 1.88 -0.52 10.11
CA ASP A 74 3.12 0.13 10.56
C ASP A 74 3.92 0.70 9.37
N SER A 75 4.87 1.58 9.66
CA SER A 75 5.66 2.33 8.68
C SER A 75 6.48 1.43 7.74
N THR A 76 6.85 0.22 8.13
CA THR A 76 7.59 -0.73 7.27
C THR A 76 6.67 -1.65 6.48
N HIS A 77 5.38 -1.69 6.85
CA HIS A 77 4.39 -2.66 6.39
C HIS A 77 4.88 -4.09 6.59
N GLY A 78 5.30 -4.42 7.82
CA GLY A 78 5.90 -5.72 8.13
C GLY A 78 7.15 -5.99 7.28
N GLU A 79 8.02 -4.98 7.12
CA GLU A 79 9.24 -5.01 6.32
C GLU A 79 9.04 -5.09 4.79
N GLY A 80 7.78 -5.16 4.31
CA GLY A 80 7.44 -5.34 2.90
C GLY A 80 7.88 -4.18 1.99
N TYR A 81 8.08 -2.98 2.54
CA TYR A 81 8.54 -1.84 1.74
C TYR A 81 10.05 -1.78 1.54
N LYS A 82 10.85 -2.50 2.32
CA LYS A 82 12.33 -2.37 2.28
C LYS A 82 12.94 -2.60 0.90
N PRO A 83 12.52 -3.60 0.12
CA PRO A 83 12.98 -3.75 -1.26
C PRO A 83 12.75 -2.52 -2.14
N LEU A 84 11.58 -1.88 -2.03
CA LEU A 84 11.26 -0.69 -2.79
C LEU A 84 12.05 0.53 -2.28
N TRP A 85 12.20 0.67 -0.96
CA TRP A 85 13.00 1.74 -0.36
C TRP A 85 14.46 1.66 -0.77
N GLU A 86 15.05 0.46 -0.82
CA GLU A 86 16.41 0.26 -1.33
C GLU A 86 16.50 0.67 -2.82
N ARG A 87 15.52 0.26 -3.65
CA ARG A 87 15.47 0.64 -5.06
C ARG A 87 15.42 2.17 -5.21
N LEU A 88 14.54 2.84 -4.47
CA LEU A 88 14.43 4.30 -4.45
C LEU A 88 15.72 4.98 -3.97
N ALA A 89 16.34 4.44 -2.93
CA ALA A 89 17.60 4.95 -2.40
C ALA A 89 18.72 4.87 -3.45
N SER A 90 18.79 3.77 -4.22
CA SER A 90 19.80 3.58 -5.28
C SER A 90 19.74 4.64 -6.39
N ILE A 91 18.59 5.31 -6.56
CA ILE A 91 18.37 6.36 -7.56
C ILE A 91 18.23 7.76 -6.95
N GLY A 92 18.64 7.95 -5.69
CA GLY A 92 18.74 9.27 -5.07
C GLY A 92 17.44 9.79 -4.44
N TYR A 93 16.52 8.89 -4.07
CA TYR A 93 15.30 9.22 -3.34
C TYR A 93 15.34 8.69 -1.91
N ALA A 94 15.00 9.56 -0.96
CA ALA A 94 14.61 9.16 0.38
C ALA A 94 13.17 8.59 0.37
N SER A 95 12.86 7.68 1.29
CA SER A 95 11.48 7.23 1.51
C SER A 95 11.03 7.64 2.91
N LEU A 96 9.88 8.29 3.02
CA LEU A 96 9.25 8.59 4.30
C LEU A 96 7.96 7.79 4.40
N SER A 97 7.81 7.05 5.48
CA SER A 97 6.64 6.22 5.74
C SER A 97 6.24 6.34 7.21
N LEU A 98 4.96 6.56 7.49
CA LEU A 98 4.49 6.84 8.85
C LEU A 98 3.60 5.72 9.36
N ASP A 99 3.75 5.38 10.63
CA ASP A 99 2.83 4.45 11.27
C ASP A 99 1.43 5.06 11.31
N LYS A 100 0.41 4.27 10.95
CA LYS A 100 -0.99 4.69 11.12
C LYS A 100 -1.26 5.11 12.56
N ARG A 101 -2.21 6.01 12.76
CA ARG A 101 -2.60 6.44 14.12
C ARG A 101 -2.98 5.24 15.00
N GLY A 102 -2.39 5.18 16.19
CA GLY A 102 -2.51 4.07 17.14
C GLY A 102 -1.56 2.90 16.88
N ILE A 103 -0.70 2.97 15.85
CA ILE A 103 0.27 1.94 15.46
C ILE A 103 1.68 2.51 15.64
N GLY A 104 2.66 1.64 15.97
CA GLY A 104 4.09 1.98 15.95
C GLY A 104 4.56 3.10 16.89
N GLY A 105 3.67 3.67 17.71
CA GLY A 105 3.96 4.82 18.58
C GLY A 105 3.28 6.11 18.13
N SER A 106 2.62 6.12 16.97
CA SER A 106 1.73 7.21 16.52
C SER A 106 0.52 7.30 17.44
N GLU A 107 0.21 8.52 17.89
CA GLU A 107 -0.93 8.80 18.74
C GLU A 107 -2.26 8.78 17.96
N GLY A 108 -3.34 8.52 18.69
CA GLY A 108 -4.70 8.47 18.15
C GLY A 108 -5.10 7.06 17.72
N ASN A 109 -6.05 6.99 16.78
CA ASN A 109 -6.60 5.74 16.27
C ASN A 109 -7.01 5.93 14.80
N TRP A 110 -6.49 5.09 13.90
CA TRP A 110 -6.79 5.18 12.48
C TRP A 110 -8.27 4.93 12.14
N LEU A 111 -9.00 4.20 12.98
CA LEU A 111 -10.46 4.00 12.82
C LEU A 111 -11.26 5.30 13.08
N ASP A 112 -10.63 6.30 13.68
CA ASP A 112 -11.26 7.61 13.88
C ASP A 112 -11.01 8.57 12.71
N GLN A 113 -10.22 8.19 11.70
CA GLN A 113 -9.87 9.08 10.58
C GLN A 113 -10.91 9.09 9.46
N SER A 114 -11.21 10.28 8.93
CA SER A 114 -11.75 10.46 7.58
C SER A 114 -10.65 10.42 6.52
N MET A 115 -11.00 10.29 5.24
CA MET A 115 -10.02 10.47 4.16
C MET A 115 -9.42 11.88 4.14
N ASP A 116 -10.16 12.91 4.55
CA ASP A 116 -9.62 14.27 4.70
C ASP A 116 -8.61 14.38 5.86
N ASP A 117 -8.83 13.65 6.96
CA ASP A 117 -7.84 13.56 8.05
C ASP A 117 -6.54 12.92 7.54
N ARG A 118 -6.64 11.91 6.67
CA ARG A 118 -5.48 11.29 6.03
C ARG A 118 -4.77 12.23 5.04
N VAL A 119 -5.50 13.10 4.35
CA VAL A 119 -4.90 14.16 3.52
C VAL A 119 -4.12 15.14 4.40
N MET A 120 -4.70 15.61 5.50
CA MET A 120 -4.01 16.52 6.44
C MET A 120 -2.75 15.88 7.03
N GLU A 121 -2.81 14.60 7.39
CA GLU A 121 -1.65 13.83 7.86
C GLU A 121 -0.52 13.79 6.81
N ALA A 122 -0.85 13.56 5.54
CA ALA A 122 0.13 13.60 4.47
C ALA A 122 0.72 15.02 4.26
N GLN A 123 -0.08 16.07 4.36
CA GLN A 123 0.41 17.46 4.30
C GLN A 123 1.41 17.76 5.43
N GLN A 124 1.17 17.24 6.63
CA GLN A 124 2.07 17.39 7.77
C GLN A 124 3.39 16.65 7.55
N ALA A 125 3.33 15.43 7.01
CA ALA A 125 4.52 14.67 6.63
C ALA A 125 5.35 15.42 5.57
N ILE A 126 4.70 15.99 4.55
CA ILE A 126 5.35 16.81 3.51
C ILE A 126 5.95 18.08 4.11
N ALA A 127 5.23 18.78 4.99
CA ALA A 127 5.74 19.98 5.65
C ALA A 127 7.00 19.67 6.48
N TRP A 128 6.96 18.60 7.26
CA TRP A 128 8.13 18.13 8.01
C TRP A 128 9.30 17.74 7.10
N ALA A 129 9.02 17.08 5.96
CA ALA A 129 10.03 16.68 4.99
C ALA A 129 10.75 17.89 4.37
N LYS A 130 10.02 18.97 4.06
CA LYS A 130 10.58 20.24 3.52
C LYS A 130 11.52 20.95 4.50
N GLU A 131 11.39 20.68 5.80
CA GLU A 131 12.29 21.24 6.82
C GLU A 131 13.64 20.49 6.88
N GLN A 132 13.73 19.30 6.28
CA GLN A 132 14.95 18.50 6.30
C GLN A 132 15.94 19.02 5.26
N SER A 133 17.08 19.55 5.71
CA SER A 133 18.09 20.15 4.82
C SER A 133 18.62 19.22 3.72
N ILE A 134 18.52 17.90 3.92
CA ILE A 134 18.91 16.85 2.97
C ILE A 134 17.87 16.66 1.85
N ILE A 135 16.63 17.11 2.01
CA ILE A 135 15.56 16.91 1.02
C ILE A 135 15.50 18.10 0.04
N ASP A 136 15.24 17.78 -1.22
CA ASP A 136 14.90 18.72 -2.27
C ASP A 136 13.37 18.85 -2.37
N ASP A 137 12.84 19.95 -1.85
CA ASP A 137 11.40 20.25 -1.82
C ASP A 137 10.73 20.22 -3.19
N SER A 138 11.49 20.44 -4.27
CA SER A 138 10.97 20.38 -5.64
C SER A 138 10.80 18.95 -6.17
N LYS A 139 11.32 17.94 -5.44
CA LYS A 139 11.31 16.53 -5.82
C LYS A 139 10.57 15.64 -4.81
N ILE A 140 9.61 16.22 -4.08
CA ILE A 140 8.73 15.47 -3.19
C ILE A 140 7.55 14.93 -3.99
N GLY A 141 7.43 13.61 -4.06
CA GLY A 141 6.28 12.91 -4.61
C GLY A 141 5.69 11.91 -3.62
N VAL A 142 4.66 11.19 -4.05
CA VAL A 142 3.96 10.21 -3.21
C VAL A 142 3.89 8.85 -3.88
N TRP A 143 3.91 7.82 -3.06
CA TRP A 143 3.52 6.46 -3.41
C TRP A 143 2.33 6.07 -2.53
N GLY A 144 1.31 5.45 -3.09
CA GLY A 144 0.22 4.93 -2.27
C GLY A 144 -0.55 3.81 -2.94
N ALA A 145 -1.13 2.96 -2.10
CA ALA A 145 -1.86 1.77 -2.53
C ALA A 145 -3.30 1.72 -2.00
N SER A 146 -4.18 1.08 -2.76
CA SER A 146 -5.55 0.75 -2.32
C SER A 146 -6.32 2.00 -1.84
N GLN A 147 -6.72 2.08 -0.57
CA GLN A 147 -7.38 3.24 0.06
C GLN A 147 -6.68 4.59 -0.21
N ALA A 148 -5.37 4.61 -0.46
CA ALA A 148 -4.65 5.82 -0.83
C ALA A 148 -5.18 6.49 -2.11
N GLY A 149 -5.90 5.73 -2.96
CA GLY A 149 -6.60 6.25 -4.14
C GLY A 149 -7.64 7.33 -3.83
N TRP A 150 -8.22 7.35 -2.62
CA TRP A 150 -9.10 8.45 -2.18
C TRP A 150 -8.35 9.65 -1.58
N VAL A 151 -7.11 9.44 -1.16
CA VAL A 151 -6.29 10.43 -0.45
C VAL A 151 -5.42 11.23 -1.42
N ILE A 152 -4.69 10.54 -2.31
CA ILE A 152 -3.69 11.16 -3.17
C ILE A 152 -4.29 12.17 -4.16
N PRO A 153 -5.41 11.90 -4.86
CA PRO A 153 -6.02 12.89 -5.76
C PRO A 153 -6.50 14.16 -5.02
N LYS A 154 -6.99 14.02 -3.78
CA LYS A 154 -7.32 15.17 -2.92
C LYS A 154 -6.06 15.94 -2.51
N LEU A 155 -5.00 15.23 -2.14
CA LEU A 155 -3.71 15.80 -1.76
C LEU A 155 -3.09 16.58 -2.93
N ALA A 156 -3.13 16.04 -4.15
CA ALA A 156 -2.62 16.70 -5.36
C ALA A 156 -3.32 18.04 -5.66
N GLY A 157 -4.55 18.24 -5.18
CA GLY A 157 -5.27 19.50 -5.27
C GLY A 157 -4.88 20.54 -4.21
N LYS A 158 -4.14 20.12 -3.17
CA LYS A 158 -3.76 20.94 -2.01
C LYS A 158 -2.25 21.15 -1.88
N GLU A 159 -1.45 20.22 -2.42
CA GLU A 159 0.01 20.24 -2.38
C GLU A 159 0.59 20.15 -3.78
N HIS A 160 1.72 20.82 -3.99
CA HIS A 160 2.53 20.60 -5.17
C HIS A 160 3.34 19.31 -4.99
N LEU A 161 2.94 18.24 -5.68
CA LEU A 161 3.64 16.96 -5.73
C LEU A 161 4.42 16.86 -7.04
N ALA A 162 5.70 16.55 -7.00
CA ALA A 162 6.53 16.38 -8.19
C ALA A 162 6.06 15.20 -9.06
N PHE A 163 5.52 14.16 -8.43
CA PHE A 163 4.94 12.97 -9.07
C PHE A 163 3.99 12.24 -8.11
N SER A 164 3.17 11.33 -8.65
CA SER A 164 2.34 10.43 -7.86
C SER A 164 2.38 9.00 -8.42
N ILE A 165 2.70 8.02 -7.59
CA ILE A 165 2.70 6.59 -7.92
C ILE A 165 1.52 5.94 -7.19
N LEU A 166 0.58 5.39 -7.96
CA LEU A 166 -0.65 4.79 -7.47
C LEU A 166 -0.65 3.30 -7.79
N VAL A 167 -0.79 2.47 -6.76
CA VAL A 167 -0.70 1.01 -6.85
C VAL A 167 -2.05 0.40 -6.49
N SER A 168 -2.73 -0.20 -7.46
CA SER A 168 -4.11 -0.70 -7.29
C SER A 168 -5.01 0.27 -6.49
N PRO A 169 -5.11 1.55 -6.90
CA PRO A 169 -5.81 2.56 -6.13
C PRO A 169 -7.33 2.38 -6.21
N ALA A 170 -8.00 2.68 -5.12
CA ALA A 170 -9.44 2.80 -5.04
C ALA A 170 -9.98 4.03 -5.80
N ILE A 171 -11.18 3.93 -6.39
CA ILE A 171 -11.92 5.07 -6.97
C ILE A 171 -13.17 5.39 -6.17
N ASN A 172 -14.17 4.52 -6.16
CA ASN A 172 -15.43 4.71 -5.42
C ASN A 172 -15.59 3.60 -4.37
N TRP A 173 -15.81 3.98 -3.11
CA TRP A 173 -15.89 3.04 -2.00
C TRP A 173 -16.99 1.99 -2.18
N LEU A 174 -18.19 2.40 -2.59
CA LEU A 174 -19.35 1.51 -2.68
C LEU A 174 -19.22 0.55 -3.86
N GLU A 175 -18.75 1.05 -5.00
CA GLU A 175 -18.51 0.24 -6.20
C GLU A 175 -17.38 -0.76 -5.97
N GLN A 176 -16.27 -0.31 -5.36
CA GLN A 176 -15.16 -1.19 -5.00
C GLN A 176 -15.59 -2.29 -4.03
N GLY A 177 -16.38 -1.94 -3.01
CA GLY A 177 -16.87 -2.93 -2.05
C GLY A 177 -17.68 -4.03 -2.73
N GLU A 178 -18.59 -3.67 -3.63
CA GLU A 178 -19.36 -4.68 -4.39
C GLU A 178 -18.49 -5.49 -5.34
N TYR A 179 -17.56 -4.85 -6.07
CA TYR A 179 -16.61 -5.56 -6.92
C TYR A 179 -15.80 -6.57 -6.11
N ASN A 180 -15.32 -6.18 -4.93
CA ASN A 180 -14.52 -7.04 -4.08
C ASN A 180 -15.32 -8.27 -3.62
N THR A 181 -16.54 -8.07 -3.12
CA THR A 181 -17.44 -9.17 -2.75
C THR A 181 -17.65 -10.13 -3.91
N ARG A 182 -17.99 -9.61 -5.09
CA ARG A 182 -18.25 -10.45 -6.27
C ARG A 182 -17.00 -11.21 -6.72
N SER A 183 -15.87 -10.53 -6.80
CA SER A 183 -14.61 -11.08 -7.32
C SER A 183 -14.00 -12.11 -6.36
N GLN A 184 -13.99 -11.81 -5.07
CA GLN A 184 -13.47 -12.71 -4.05
C GLN A 184 -14.33 -13.98 -3.94
N MET A 185 -15.66 -13.83 -3.85
CA MET A 185 -16.54 -15.00 -3.77
C MET A 185 -16.51 -15.87 -5.03
N ALA A 186 -16.40 -15.25 -6.23
CA ALA A 186 -16.22 -16.00 -7.47
C ALA A 186 -14.90 -16.78 -7.47
N LYS A 187 -13.81 -16.17 -6.98
CA LYS A 187 -12.50 -16.82 -6.82
C LYS A 187 -12.55 -17.98 -5.83
N ASP A 188 -13.35 -17.86 -4.76
CA ASP A 188 -13.56 -18.90 -3.76
C ASP A 188 -14.51 -20.01 -4.25
N GLY A 189 -15.07 -19.88 -5.46
CA GLY A 189 -15.89 -20.91 -6.12
C GLY A 189 -17.37 -20.88 -5.76
N HIS A 190 -17.86 -19.77 -5.18
CA HIS A 190 -19.28 -19.59 -4.91
C HIS A 190 -20.10 -19.45 -6.20
N SER A 191 -21.34 -19.91 -6.15
CA SER A 191 -22.30 -19.77 -7.24
C SER A 191 -22.77 -18.32 -7.41
N THR A 192 -23.26 -17.98 -8.61
CA THR A 192 -23.83 -16.65 -8.88
C THR A 192 -24.99 -16.30 -7.94
N GLU A 193 -25.77 -17.29 -7.51
CA GLU A 193 -26.87 -17.09 -6.55
C GLU A 193 -26.34 -16.72 -5.16
N GLU A 194 -25.32 -17.43 -4.65
CA GLU A 194 -24.69 -17.10 -3.37
C GLU A 194 -24.05 -15.71 -3.40
N ILE A 195 -23.36 -15.37 -4.49
CA ILE A 195 -22.78 -14.04 -4.69
C ILE A 195 -23.87 -12.97 -4.67
N GLN A 196 -24.97 -13.17 -5.40
CA GLN A 196 -26.05 -12.19 -5.45
C GLN A 196 -26.73 -12.04 -4.08
N ASN A 197 -26.93 -13.13 -3.34
CA ASN A 197 -27.48 -13.11 -1.98
C ASN A 197 -26.57 -12.34 -1.00
N GLN A 198 -25.26 -12.39 -1.18
CA GLN A 198 -24.33 -11.60 -0.38
C GLN A 198 -24.40 -10.12 -0.75
N VAL A 199 -24.39 -9.79 -2.05
CA VAL A 199 -24.50 -8.41 -2.52
C VAL A 199 -25.82 -7.77 -2.09
N ASP A 200 -26.94 -8.49 -2.15
CA ASP A 200 -28.25 -7.99 -1.72
C ASP A 200 -28.29 -7.70 -0.21
N TYR A 201 -27.60 -8.52 0.59
CA TYR A 201 -27.42 -8.28 2.02
C TYR A 201 -26.54 -7.04 2.28
N GLU A 202 -25.42 -6.90 1.58
CA GLU A 202 -24.57 -5.72 1.68
C GLU A 202 -25.28 -4.44 1.23
N ASN A 203 -26.14 -4.53 0.22
CA ASN A 203 -26.96 -3.41 -0.23
C ASN A 203 -27.94 -2.94 0.87
N GLN A 204 -28.49 -3.83 1.69
CA GLN A 204 -29.28 -3.42 2.86
C GLN A 204 -28.43 -2.63 3.87
N ILE A 205 -27.18 -3.04 4.09
CA ILE A 205 -26.24 -2.32 4.95
C ILE A 205 -25.90 -0.95 4.34
N LYS A 206 -25.68 -0.87 3.01
CA LYS A 206 -25.44 0.39 2.31
C LYS A 206 -26.61 1.37 2.47
N GLU A 207 -27.85 0.89 2.48
CA GLU A 207 -29.01 1.76 2.74
C GLU A 207 -29.02 2.32 4.17
N ILE A 208 -28.62 1.53 5.16
CA ILE A 208 -28.42 2.04 6.54
C ILE A 208 -27.35 3.13 6.54
N LEU A 209 -26.21 2.92 5.85
CA LEU A 209 -25.14 3.93 5.77
C LEU A 209 -25.63 5.23 5.11
N LYS A 210 -26.34 5.14 3.98
CA LYS A 210 -26.92 6.29 3.25
C LYS A 210 -27.94 7.06 4.08
N GLN A 211 -28.66 6.39 4.98
CA GLN A 211 -29.60 7.01 5.91
C GLN A 211 -28.94 7.50 7.21
N HIS A 212 -27.61 7.46 7.30
CA HIS A 212 -26.83 7.81 8.49
C HIS A 212 -27.17 6.98 9.73
N GLY A 213 -27.55 5.72 9.52
CA GLY A 213 -27.96 4.81 10.58
C GLY A 213 -26.88 4.55 11.64
N THR A 214 -27.36 4.17 12.82
CA THR A 214 -26.58 3.86 14.01
C THR A 214 -26.01 2.44 13.96
N TYR A 215 -25.01 2.15 14.81
CA TYR A 215 -24.48 0.80 14.95
C TYR A 215 -25.57 -0.17 15.42
N GLU A 216 -26.46 0.29 16.30
CA GLU A 216 -27.58 -0.46 16.84
C GLU A 216 -28.66 -0.78 15.78
N GLU A 217 -28.76 0.00 14.70
CA GLU A 217 -29.61 -0.35 13.55
C GLU A 217 -28.93 -1.37 12.65
N TYR A 218 -27.64 -1.22 12.39
CA TYR A 218 -26.84 -2.21 11.68
C TYR A 218 -26.91 -3.59 12.34
N THR A 219 -26.74 -3.68 13.67
CA THR A 219 -26.74 -4.97 14.38
C THR A 219 -28.07 -5.71 14.34
N LYS A 220 -29.19 -5.05 13.98
CA LYS A 220 -30.48 -5.72 13.81
C LYS A 220 -30.56 -6.58 12.55
N ILE A 221 -29.77 -6.25 11.52
CA ILE A 221 -29.74 -6.98 10.25
C ILE A 221 -28.44 -7.76 10.06
N ALA A 222 -27.38 -7.41 10.79
CA ALA A 222 -26.07 -8.02 10.65
C ALA A 222 -26.11 -9.53 10.92
N ARG A 223 -25.59 -10.31 9.97
CA ARG A 223 -25.32 -11.74 10.16
C ARG A 223 -24.18 -11.89 11.16
N LYS A 224 -24.26 -12.95 11.99
CA LYS A 224 -23.31 -13.17 13.08
C LYS A 224 -21.86 -13.28 12.60
N ASP A 225 -21.64 -13.93 11.47
CA ASP A 225 -20.30 -14.15 10.91
C ASP A 225 -19.74 -12.90 10.20
N ASP A 226 -20.61 -11.93 9.87
CA ASP A 226 -20.26 -10.67 9.19
C ASP A 226 -20.27 -9.45 10.14
N LEU A 227 -20.40 -9.68 11.45
CA LEU A 227 -20.54 -8.62 12.43
C LEU A 227 -19.21 -7.87 12.62
N ILE A 228 -19.18 -6.59 12.25
CA ILE A 228 -18.03 -5.71 12.48
C ILE A 228 -18.13 -5.00 13.82
N SER A 229 -17.01 -4.53 14.36
CA SER A 229 -16.99 -3.75 15.60
C SER A 229 -17.67 -2.38 15.43
N LYS A 230 -18.07 -1.75 16.55
CA LYS A 230 -18.67 -0.41 16.55
C LYS A 230 -17.70 0.64 16.01
N GLU A 231 -16.43 0.50 16.31
CA GLU A 231 -15.35 1.38 15.83
C GLU A 231 -15.20 1.25 14.32
N ARG A 232 -15.21 0.01 13.78
CA ARG A 232 -15.15 -0.23 12.34
C ARG A 232 -16.40 0.28 11.62
N TRP A 233 -17.59 0.12 12.20
CA TRP A 233 -18.81 0.72 11.69
C TRP A 233 -18.72 2.24 11.61
N ASN A 234 -18.22 2.89 12.68
CA ASN A 234 -18.06 4.34 12.70
C ASN A 234 -17.07 4.82 11.63
N PHE A 235 -15.97 4.09 11.43
CA PHE A 235 -15.01 4.36 10.36
C PHE A 235 -15.66 4.27 8.97
N ILE A 236 -16.41 3.19 8.70
CA ILE A 236 -17.10 3.01 7.41
C ILE A 236 -18.16 4.10 7.22
N ARG A 237 -19.00 4.37 8.23
CA ARG A 237 -20.02 5.42 8.19
C ARG A 237 -19.43 6.80 7.92
N LYS A 238 -18.21 7.06 8.39
CA LYS A 238 -17.50 8.32 8.12
C LYS A 238 -16.99 8.40 6.67
N ASN A 239 -16.66 7.27 6.04
CA ASN A 239 -15.89 7.24 4.79
C ASN A 239 -16.59 6.60 3.59
N PHE A 240 -17.76 5.97 3.74
CA PHE A 240 -18.42 5.18 2.67
C PHE A 240 -18.77 6.01 1.42
N ALA A 241 -18.84 7.34 1.54
CA ALA A 241 -19.08 8.25 0.42
C ALA A 241 -17.78 8.67 -0.30
N SER A 242 -16.64 8.08 0.04
CA SER A 242 -15.36 8.39 -0.61
C SER A 242 -15.40 8.00 -2.08
N ASP A 243 -15.18 9.01 -2.93
CA ASP A 243 -15.11 8.86 -4.38
C ASP A 243 -14.03 9.81 -4.92
N ALA A 244 -13.01 9.25 -5.56
CA ALA A 244 -11.89 9.98 -6.12
C ALA A 244 -12.18 10.53 -7.52
N THR A 245 -13.25 10.10 -8.19
CA THR A 245 -13.52 10.40 -9.61
C THR A 245 -13.46 11.90 -9.89
N ALA A 246 -14.08 12.69 -9.02
CA ALA A 246 -14.10 14.14 -9.15
C ALA A 246 -12.75 14.77 -8.82
N ASP A 247 -11.88 14.13 -8.05
CA ASP A 247 -10.59 14.67 -7.62
C ASP A 247 -9.43 14.33 -8.57
N LEU A 248 -9.61 13.36 -9.50
CA LEU A 248 -8.56 12.96 -10.44
C LEU A 248 -8.05 14.10 -11.34
N HIS A 249 -8.88 15.11 -11.61
CA HIS A 249 -8.47 16.28 -12.40
C HIS A 249 -7.46 17.19 -11.66
N HIS A 250 -7.24 16.99 -10.36
CA HIS A 250 -6.29 17.76 -9.58
C HIS A 250 -4.83 17.43 -9.93
N PHE A 251 -4.55 16.25 -10.49
CA PHE A 251 -3.18 15.92 -10.91
C PHE A 251 -2.70 16.88 -12.00
N LYS A 252 -1.59 17.57 -11.73
CA LYS A 252 -0.90 18.48 -12.66
C LYS A 252 0.53 18.05 -13.01
N THR A 253 0.99 16.98 -12.41
CA THR A 253 2.33 16.40 -12.55
C THR A 253 2.22 14.92 -12.94
N PRO A 254 3.33 14.27 -13.34
CA PRO A 254 3.28 12.88 -13.79
C PRO A 254 2.66 11.92 -12.75
N VAL A 255 1.80 11.03 -13.25
CA VAL A 255 1.12 9.99 -12.49
C VAL A 255 1.46 8.64 -13.10
N LEU A 256 1.96 7.72 -12.27
CA LEU A 256 2.16 6.32 -12.60
C LEU A 256 1.06 5.49 -11.96
N LEU A 257 0.24 4.84 -12.78
CA LEU A 257 -0.80 3.92 -12.35
C LEU A 257 -0.36 2.47 -12.59
N LEU A 258 -0.19 1.72 -11.52
CA LEU A 258 0.23 0.31 -11.53
C LEU A 258 -0.94 -0.57 -11.09
N LEU A 259 -1.33 -1.53 -11.91
CA LEU A 259 -2.50 -2.39 -11.69
C LEU A 259 -2.11 -3.87 -11.87
N GLY A 260 -2.68 -4.76 -11.04
CA GLY A 260 -2.54 -6.21 -11.19
C GLY A 260 -3.73 -6.81 -11.93
N GLU A 261 -3.50 -7.60 -12.98
CA GLU A 261 -4.57 -8.17 -13.82
C GLU A 261 -5.56 -9.04 -13.03
N ASP A 262 -5.11 -9.70 -11.96
CA ASP A 262 -5.91 -10.61 -11.13
C ASP A 262 -6.30 -10.00 -9.78
N ASP A 263 -6.38 -8.66 -9.73
CA ASP A 263 -6.79 -7.92 -8.55
C ASP A 263 -8.29 -8.13 -8.27
N VAL A 264 -8.58 -8.69 -7.09
CA VAL A 264 -9.95 -8.95 -6.60
C VAL A 264 -10.45 -7.87 -5.66
N ASN A 265 -9.63 -6.88 -5.31
CA ASN A 265 -9.96 -5.82 -4.37
C ASN A 265 -10.40 -4.56 -5.09
N VAL A 266 -9.81 -4.23 -6.24
CA VAL A 266 -10.19 -3.09 -7.08
C VAL A 266 -10.53 -3.53 -8.50
N ASP A 267 -11.58 -2.94 -9.05
CA ASP A 267 -11.95 -3.15 -10.45
C ASP A 267 -10.93 -2.43 -11.33
N ILE A 268 -10.02 -3.20 -11.93
CA ILE A 268 -8.93 -2.64 -12.73
C ILE A 268 -9.42 -1.93 -13.99
N VAL A 269 -10.52 -2.41 -14.58
CA VAL A 269 -11.07 -1.85 -15.82
C VAL A 269 -11.73 -0.52 -15.51
N ASN A 270 -12.56 -0.48 -14.46
CA ASN A 270 -13.15 0.77 -13.97
C ASN A 270 -12.08 1.76 -13.53
N THR A 271 -11.07 1.31 -12.78
CA THR A 271 -9.99 2.15 -12.27
C THR A 271 -9.17 2.76 -13.41
N GLU A 272 -8.72 1.95 -14.38
CA GLU A 272 -7.99 2.46 -15.54
C GLU A 272 -8.82 3.50 -16.31
N GLN A 273 -10.09 3.20 -16.59
CA GLN A 273 -10.98 4.10 -17.31
C GLN A 273 -11.19 5.43 -16.55
N ALA A 274 -11.40 5.38 -15.24
CA ALA A 274 -11.55 6.55 -14.40
C ALA A 274 -10.29 7.43 -14.45
N TYR A 275 -9.10 6.86 -14.27
CA TYR A 275 -7.83 7.59 -14.33
C TYR A 275 -7.58 8.21 -15.72
N ARG A 276 -7.78 7.46 -16.80
CA ARG A 276 -7.61 7.97 -18.18
C ARG A 276 -8.55 9.11 -18.50
N LYS A 277 -9.78 9.07 -17.98
CA LYS A 277 -10.78 10.12 -18.17
C LYS A 277 -10.49 11.34 -17.29
N GLY A 278 -10.11 11.10 -16.04
CA GLY A 278 -9.97 12.14 -15.01
C GLY A 278 -8.69 12.96 -15.12
N ILE A 279 -7.58 12.38 -15.60
CA ILE A 279 -6.28 13.05 -15.66
C ILE A 279 -6.08 13.69 -17.04
N GLN A 280 -5.80 15.00 -17.04
CA GLN A 280 -5.54 15.76 -18.26
C GLN A 280 -4.37 16.75 -18.07
N PRO A 281 -3.49 16.92 -19.08
CA PRO A 281 -3.48 16.19 -20.36
C PRO A 281 -3.10 14.71 -20.17
N SER A 282 -3.51 13.85 -21.10
CA SER A 282 -3.25 12.40 -21.04
C SER A 282 -1.75 12.05 -20.97
N SER A 283 -0.87 12.96 -21.38
CA SER A 283 0.59 12.82 -21.25
C SER A 283 1.09 12.77 -19.81
N LEU A 284 0.27 13.19 -18.83
CA LEU A 284 0.61 13.06 -17.41
C LEU A 284 0.46 11.63 -16.90
N LEU A 285 -0.33 10.78 -17.55
CA LEU A 285 -0.67 9.46 -17.04
C LEU A 285 0.08 8.36 -17.79
N HIS A 286 0.93 7.63 -17.08
CA HIS A 286 1.45 6.34 -17.52
C HIS A 286 0.70 5.22 -16.79
N VAL A 287 0.24 4.21 -17.53
CA VAL A 287 -0.50 3.07 -16.98
C VAL A 287 0.24 1.80 -17.30
N LYS A 288 0.48 0.98 -16.28
CA LYS A 288 1.01 -0.38 -16.41
C LYS A 288 0.07 -1.38 -15.74
N ILE A 289 -0.30 -2.40 -16.52
CA ILE A 289 -1.01 -3.57 -16.03
C ILE A 289 -0.04 -4.75 -16.03
N PHE A 290 0.06 -5.45 -14.91
CA PHE A 290 0.90 -6.63 -14.77
C PHE A 290 0.05 -7.90 -14.82
N SER A 291 0.37 -8.79 -15.75
CA SER A 291 -0.29 -10.09 -15.85
C SER A 291 0.06 -11.01 -14.69
N ASN A 292 -0.84 -11.95 -14.36
CA ASN A 292 -0.64 -12.91 -13.27
C ASN A 292 -0.28 -12.24 -11.93
N THR A 293 -0.88 -11.08 -11.63
CA THR A 293 -0.50 -10.22 -10.50
C THR A 293 -1.73 -9.81 -9.73
N GLU A 294 -1.67 -9.91 -8.40
CA GLU A 294 -2.76 -9.50 -7.51
C GLU A 294 -2.61 -8.09 -6.93
N HIS A 295 -3.48 -7.75 -5.98
CA HIS A 295 -3.63 -6.43 -5.38
C HIS A 295 -2.36 -5.80 -4.80
N SER A 296 -1.52 -6.58 -4.12
CA SER A 296 -0.28 -6.15 -3.49
C SER A 296 0.92 -6.19 -4.45
N MET A 297 0.67 -6.33 -5.76
CA MET A 297 1.68 -6.48 -6.81
C MET A 297 2.53 -7.75 -6.67
N LEU A 298 2.02 -8.78 -5.98
CA LEU A 298 2.65 -10.09 -5.90
C LEU A 298 2.23 -10.96 -7.10
N PRO A 299 3.11 -11.84 -7.60
CA PRO A 299 2.70 -12.86 -8.54
C PRO A 299 1.60 -13.77 -7.94
N THR A 300 0.56 -14.09 -8.71
CA THR A 300 -0.54 -14.96 -8.27
C THR A 300 -0.07 -16.36 -7.85
N SER A 301 1.08 -16.81 -8.37
CA SER A 301 1.73 -18.06 -7.98
C SER A 301 2.12 -18.14 -6.49
N ILE A 302 2.30 -16.99 -5.83
CA ILE A 302 2.67 -16.88 -4.40
C ILE A 302 1.58 -16.25 -3.53
N ALA A 303 0.78 -15.32 -4.05
CA ALA A 303 -0.07 -14.47 -3.22
C ALA A 303 -1.20 -15.20 -2.46
N GLY A 304 -1.65 -16.36 -2.94
CA GLY A 304 -2.63 -17.19 -2.22
C GLY A 304 -2.04 -18.09 -1.13
N SER A 305 -0.76 -17.90 -0.76
CA SER A 305 -0.05 -18.82 0.12
C SER A 305 0.94 -18.09 1.03
N GLU A 306 0.54 -17.91 2.30
CA GLU A 306 1.38 -17.27 3.32
C GLU A 306 2.77 -17.90 3.42
N TRP A 307 2.86 -19.24 3.34
CA TRP A 307 4.15 -19.92 3.40
C TRP A 307 5.03 -19.63 2.19
N LYS A 308 4.46 -19.52 0.97
CA LYS A 308 5.23 -19.15 -0.23
C LYS A 308 5.71 -17.71 -0.15
N GLN A 309 4.84 -16.81 0.31
CA GLN A 309 5.19 -15.41 0.54
C GLN A 309 6.32 -15.29 1.56
N ALA A 310 6.21 -15.97 2.70
CA ALA A 310 7.23 -15.99 3.74
C ALA A 310 8.57 -16.56 3.22
N LEU A 311 8.55 -17.66 2.46
CA LEU A 311 9.77 -18.19 1.84
C LEU A 311 10.38 -17.20 0.84
N ARG A 312 9.56 -16.54 0.01
CA ARG A 312 10.04 -15.55 -0.95
C ARG A 312 10.67 -14.36 -0.23
N PHE A 313 10.00 -13.88 0.81
CA PHE A 313 10.50 -12.78 1.65
C PHE A 313 11.83 -13.13 2.33
N LEU A 314 11.97 -14.35 2.88
CA LEU A 314 13.20 -14.78 3.56
C LEU A 314 14.40 -14.99 2.61
N PHE A 315 14.15 -15.59 1.43
CA PHE A 315 15.24 -16.04 0.56
C PHE A 315 15.48 -15.15 -0.67
N ALA A 316 14.53 -14.30 -1.02
CA ALA A 316 14.65 -13.40 -2.17
C ALA A 316 13.76 -12.14 -2.00
N PRO A 317 13.93 -11.36 -0.91
CA PRO A 317 13.06 -10.24 -0.57
C PRO A 317 12.99 -9.18 -1.69
N ARG A 318 14.10 -8.96 -2.40
CA ARG A 318 14.20 -8.03 -3.55
C ARG A 318 13.33 -8.38 -4.75
N SER A 319 12.74 -9.58 -4.75
CA SER A 319 11.97 -10.14 -5.85
C SER A 319 10.59 -10.63 -5.39
N ILE A 320 10.07 -10.02 -4.34
CA ILE A 320 8.75 -10.35 -3.77
C ILE A 320 7.60 -9.88 -4.66
N THR A 321 7.70 -8.68 -5.22
CA THR A 321 6.75 -8.14 -6.20
C THR A 321 6.97 -8.77 -7.58
N VAL A 322 5.98 -8.62 -8.46
CA VAL A 322 6.07 -9.03 -9.87
C VAL A 322 7.23 -8.34 -10.58
N ASP A 323 7.88 -9.08 -11.49
CA ASP A 323 8.96 -8.55 -12.31
C ASP A 323 8.50 -7.33 -13.11
N GLY A 324 9.36 -6.31 -13.20
CA GLY A 324 9.06 -5.04 -13.85
C GLY A 324 8.35 -4.00 -12.97
N TYR A 325 7.76 -4.38 -11.83
CA TYR A 325 7.07 -3.43 -10.94
C TYR A 325 7.99 -2.28 -10.49
N MET A 326 9.16 -2.63 -9.96
CA MET A 326 10.15 -1.65 -9.50
C MET A 326 10.79 -0.89 -10.66
N ASP A 327 10.87 -1.49 -11.84
CA ASP A 327 11.49 -0.89 -13.04
C ASP A 327 10.64 0.26 -13.57
N GLU A 328 9.31 0.15 -13.54
CA GLU A 328 8.41 1.22 -13.96
C GLU A 328 8.48 2.43 -13.02
N ILE A 329 8.64 2.18 -11.71
CA ILE A 329 8.85 3.24 -10.71
C ILE A 329 10.19 3.94 -10.96
N GLU A 330 11.27 3.17 -11.11
CA GLU A 330 12.60 3.71 -11.40
C GLU A 330 12.62 4.51 -12.72
N HIS A 331 11.98 3.99 -13.76
CA HIS A 331 11.87 4.65 -15.06
C HIS A 331 11.16 6.00 -14.95
N MET A 332 10.04 6.06 -14.22
CA MET A 332 9.32 7.32 -13.97
C MET A 332 10.23 8.36 -13.32
N LEU A 333 10.98 7.97 -12.28
CA LEU A 333 11.77 8.89 -11.46
C LEU A 333 13.11 9.33 -12.08
N THR A 334 13.64 8.55 -13.02
CA THR A 334 14.97 8.81 -13.62
C THR A 334 14.91 9.42 -15.01
N ILE A 335 13.88 9.12 -15.81
CA ILE A 335 13.83 9.46 -17.24
C ILE A 335 12.76 10.49 -17.55
N SER A 336 11.71 10.62 -16.73
CA SER A 336 10.73 11.68 -16.92
C SER A 336 11.32 13.01 -16.43
N PRO A 337 11.35 14.08 -17.25
CA PRO A 337 11.75 15.39 -16.75
C PRO A 337 10.70 15.84 -15.72
N LEU A 338 11.08 15.79 -14.44
CA LEU A 338 10.33 16.42 -13.34
C LEU A 338 10.35 17.95 -13.48
#